data_AF-A0A349H0T6-F1
#
_entry.id   AF-A0A349H0T6-F1
#
_cell.length_a   1.000
_cell.length_b   1.000
_cell.length_c   1.000
_cell.angle_alpha   90.00
_cell.angle_beta   90.00
_cell.angle_gamma   90.00
#
_symmetry.space_group_name_H-M   'P 1'
#
loop_
_entity.id
_entity.type
_entity.pdbx_description
1 polymer ?
#
loop_
_entity_poly.entity_id
_entity_poly.type
_entity_poly.pdbx_seq_one_letter_code
_entity_poly.pdbx_strand_id
1 'polypeptide(L)'
;MRYRGSRIGIFTLIVAMLSSVAASAAQNEVLIVPARQRLVELAFDMHTLRGLTLISYRAGSTGKPPLMHLWNTQSKSWSELNPESFAFGQFMTGQPKIIYLIGLPSDVPQILVDGATQAKKVVRIETLDVVNLINTLNETLAFSPREWKALEPQYGLKTKDLNEERRKWGRFGPPPSARKAITQEPMTSTEVDVINVDGVGLQPATVEVAPVAPVLETVVAPVVEKVPEPVPLLDTAASEALAPDEPPATPSIAVQEKGGPDPDGLPTPPISELLPMSLPEDK
;
A
#
# COMPACT_ATOMS: atom_id res chain seq x y z
N MET A 1 -17.62 -71.24 12.32
CA MET A 1 -16.69 -70.70 11.31
C MET A 1 -17.42 -70.54 9.98
N ARG A 2 -17.78 -69.31 9.60
CA ARG A 2 -18.19 -68.96 8.23
C ARG A 2 -17.60 -67.60 7.90
N TYR A 3 -16.61 -67.61 7.01
CA TYR A 3 -16.00 -66.43 6.41
C TYR A 3 -17.07 -65.65 5.63
N ARG A 4 -17.33 -64.40 6.02
CA ARG A 4 -17.99 -63.41 5.17
C ARG A 4 -16.97 -62.32 4.84
N GLY A 5 -16.31 -62.50 3.71
CA GLY A 5 -15.63 -61.40 3.03
C GLY A 5 -16.69 -60.47 2.43
N SER A 6 -16.60 -59.17 2.70
CA SER A 6 -17.38 -58.17 2.00
C SER A 6 -16.52 -56.95 1.72
N ARG A 7 -15.88 -57.02 0.55
CA ARG A 7 -15.62 -55.95 -0.42
C ARG A 7 -15.43 -54.55 0.18
N ILE A 8 -14.16 -54.23 0.35
CA ILE A 8 -13.54 -52.91 0.24
C ILE A 8 -14.12 -52.20 -0.99
N GLY A 9 -15.12 -51.35 -0.75
CA GLY A 9 -15.61 -50.39 -1.72
C GLY A 9 -14.83 -49.09 -1.51
N ILE A 10 -13.65 -48.98 -2.13
CA ILE A 10 -12.92 -47.71 -2.24
C ILE A 10 -13.74 -46.84 -3.20
N PHE A 11 -14.71 -46.11 -2.66
CA PHE A 11 -15.31 -44.97 -3.32
C PHE A 11 -14.31 -43.82 -3.20
N THR A 12 -13.39 -43.76 -4.16
CA THR A 12 -12.51 -42.60 -4.35
C THR A 12 -13.40 -41.44 -4.80
N LEU A 13 -13.95 -40.72 -3.82
CA LEU A 13 -14.63 -39.45 -4.01
C LEU A 13 -13.54 -38.44 -4.44
N ILE A 14 -13.24 -38.40 -5.73
CA ILE A 14 -12.49 -37.31 -6.36
C ILE A 14 -13.42 -36.10 -6.28
N VAL A 15 -13.41 -35.43 -5.14
CA VAL A 15 -13.88 -34.06 -5.02
C VAL A 15 -12.91 -33.26 -5.85
N ALA A 16 -13.26 -33.08 -7.11
CA ALA A 16 -12.68 -32.05 -7.95
C ALA A 16 -12.94 -30.73 -7.23
N MET A 17 -12.00 -30.34 -6.37
CA MET A 17 -11.80 -28.97 -5.98
C MET A 17 -11.53 -28.22 -7.28
N LEU A 18 -12.61 -27.74 -7.90
CA LEU A 18 -12.59 -26.54 -8.72
C LEU A 18 -12.19 -25.39 -7.77
N SER A 19 -10.93 -25.42 -7.35
CA SER A 19 -10.19 -24.23 -7.00
C SER A 19 -10.13 -23.44 -8.28
N SER A 20 -11.18 -22.64 -8.51
CA SER A 20 -11.20 -21.61 -9.52
C SER A 20 -10.03 -20.69 -9.18
N VAL A 21 -8.86 -21.02 -9.75
CA VAL A 21 -7.73 -20.11 -9.84
C VAL A 21 -8.23 -19.04 -10.78
N ALA A 22 -8.87 -18.02 -10.22
CA ALA A 22 -9.10 -16.77 -10.91
C ALA A 22 -7.70 -16.29 -11.31
N ALA A 23 -7.35 -16.52 -12.57
CA ALA A 23 -6.10 -16.08 -13.15
C ALA A 23 -6.01 -14.57 -12.91
N SER A 24 -5.03 -14.19 -12.08
CA SER A 24 -4.79 -12.81 -11.65
C SER A 24 -4.59 -11.94 -12.89
N ALA A 25 -5.63 -11.17 -13.22
CA ALA A 25 -5.65 -10.24 -14.35
C ALA A 25 -4.99 -8.90 -14.04
N ALA A 26 -4.49 -8.71 -12.81
CA ALA A 26 -3.78 -7.50 -12.38
C ALA A 26 -2.27 -7.53 -12.73
N GLN A 27 -1.89 -8.32 -13.73
CA GLN A 27 -0.53 -8.29 -14.28
C GLN A 27 -0.23 -6.85 -14.71
N ASN A 28 0.69 -6.22 -13.97
CA ASN A 28 1.22 -4.85 -14.16
C ASN A 28 0.43 -3.72 -13.47
N GLU A 29 -0.27 -4.00 -12.38
CA GLU A 29 -0.75 -2.95 -11.47
C GLU A 29 0.17 -2.85 -10.24
N VAL A 30 0.48 -1.62 -9.84
CA VAL A 30 1.42 -1.34 -8.75
C VAL A 30 0.73 -0.51 -7.68
N LEU A 31 0.86 -0.94 -6.43
CA LEU A 31 0.35 -0.28 -5.25
C LEU A 31 1.52 0.29 -4.45
N ILE A 32 1.60 1.62 -4.37
CA ILE A 32 2.64 2.35 -3.66
C ILE A 32 2.03 2.90 -2.36
N VAL A 33 2.51 2.40 -1.22
CA VAL A 33 1.99 2.77 0.11
C VAL A 33 3.07 3.38 1.00
N PRO A 34 2.70 4.30 1.91
CA PRO A 34 3.60 4.74 2.97
C PRO A 34 3.93 3.55 3.89
N ALA A 35 5.14 3.52 4.45
CA ALA A 35 5.63 2.52 5.40
C ALA A 35 4.98 2.67 6.80
N ARG A 36 3.64 2.74 6.84
CA ARG A 36 2.82 2.72 8.05
C ARG A 36 2.20 1.34 8.18
N GLN A 37 2.30 0.74 9.36
CA GLN A 37 1.92 -0.66 9.60
C GLN A 37 0.53 -1.01 9.02
N ARG A 38 -0.52 -0.25 9.38
CA ARG A 38 -1.90 -0.50 8.91
C ARG A 38 -2.07 -0.43 7.39
N LEU A 39 -1.32 0.46 6.72
CA LEU A 39 -1.38 0.59 5.26
C LEU A 39 -0.62 -0.54 4.57
N VAL A 40 0.50 -0.97 5.14
CA VAL A 40 1.28 -2.11 4.64
C VAL A 40 0.49 -3.41 4.79
N GLU A 41 -0.20 -3.62 5.93
CA GLU A 41 -1.11 -4.74 6.14
C GLU A 41 -2.20 -4.77 5.06
N LEU A 42 -2.89 -3.65 4.83
CA LEU A 42 -3.88 -3.53 3.77
C LEU A 42 -3.28 -3.83 2.39
N ALA A 43 -2.09 -3.32 2.11
CA ALA A 43 -1.44 -3.52 0.84
C ALA A 43 -1.06 -4.98 0.61
N PHE A 44 -0.74 -5.73 1.67
CA PHE A 44 -0.55 -7.18 1.61
C PHE A 44 -1.85 -7.93 1.34
N ASP A 45 -2.97 -7.50 1.93
CA ASP A 45 -4.27 -8.08 1.60
C ASP A 45 -4.62 -7.81 0.13
N MET A 46 -4.38 -6.59 -0.37
CA MET A 46 -4.57 -6.25 -1.79
C MET A 46 -3.65 -7.06 -2.71
N HIS A 47 -2.38 -7.25 -2.32
CA HIS A 47 -1.44 -8.11 -3.02
C HIS A 47 -1.97 -9.55 -3.08
N THR A 48 -2.51 -10.07 -1.99
CA THR A 48 -3.01 -11.45 -1.91
C THR A 48 -4.31 -11.64 -2.70
N LEU A 49 -5.24 -10.67 -2.65
CA LEU A 49 -6.54 -10.75 -3.31
C LEU A 49 -6.44 -10.55 -4.83
N ARG A 50 -5.58 -9.63 -5.28
CA ARG A 50 -5.52 -9.22 -6.69
C ARG A 50 -4.19 -9.50 -7.37
N GLY A 51 -3.11 -9.75 -6.63
CA GLY A 51 -1.77 -9.93 -7.20
C GLY A 51 -1.06 -8.62 -7.57
N LEU A 52 -1.41 -7.50 -6.92
CA LEU A 52 -0.78 -6.20 -7.18
C LEU A 52 0.70 -6.19 -6.79
N THR A 53 1.57 -5.56 -7.58
CA THR A 53 2.96 -5.34 -7.15
C THR A 53 2.99 -4.32 -6.03
N LEU A 54 3.59 -4.68 -4.89
CA LEU A 54 3.61 -3.84 -3.69
C LEU A 54 4.94 -3.10 -3.55
N ILE A 55 4.88 -1.78 -3.47
CA ILE A 55 6.01 -0.91 -3.13
C ILE A 55 5.65 -0.15 -1.85
N SER A 56 6.54 -0.20 -0.87
CA SER A 56 6.45 0.61 0.35
C SER A 56 7.48 1.72 0.30
N TYR A 57 7.10 2.93 0.71
CA TYR A 57 8.04 4.06 0.80
C TYR A 57 8.01 4.71 2.18
N ARG A 58 9.16 5.22 2.59
CA ARG A 58 9.30 6.09 3.75
C ARG A 58 9.90 7.41 3.31
N ALA A 59 9.18 8.50 3.56
CA ALA A 59 9.70 9.84 3.34
C ALA A 59 11.01 10.03 4.12
N GLY A 60 12.06 10.47 3.43
CA GLY A 60 13.33 10.82 4.05
C GLY A 60 13.22 12.13 4.84
N SER A 61 14.21 12.40 5.69
CA SER A 61 14.41 13.76 6.21
C SER A 61 14.72 14.73 5.06
N THR A 62 14.44 16.01 5.22
CA THR A 62 14.74 17.06 4.23
C THR A 62 16.13 16.88 3.62
N GLY A 63 16.20 16.76 2.29
CA GLY A 63 17.46 16.60 1.53
C GLY A 63 17.97 15.17 1.39
N LYS A 64 17.30 14.15 1.94
CA LYS A 64 17.65 12.74 1.71
C LYS A 64 16.64 12.08 0.75
N PRO A 65 17.10 11.19 -0.15
CA PRO A 65 16.19 10.43 -0.99
C PRO A 65 15.26 9.56 -0.13
N PRO A 66 14.02 9.30 -0.58
CA PRO A 66 13.12 8.42 0.14
C PRO A 66 13.61 6.98 0.10
N LEU A 67 13.39 6.25 1.19
CA LEU A 67 13.67 4.81 1.22
C LEU A 67 12.49 4.08 0.61
N MET A 68 12.75 3.25 -0.39
CA MET A 68 11.73 2.47 -1.07
C MET A 68 12.06 0.99 -0.99
N HIS A 69 11.03 0.16 -0.80
CA HIS A 69 11.14 -1.29 -0.76
C HIS A 69 10.09 -1.90 -1.67
N LEU A 70 10.52 -2.80 -2.53
CA LEU A 70 9.67 -3.64 -3.37
C LEU A 70 9.43 -4.97 -2.66
N TRP A 71 8.18 -5.42 -2.60
CA TRP A 71 7.87 -6.76 -2.13
C TRP A 71 8.14 -7.79 -3.23
N ASN A 72 9.04 -8.73 -2.97
CA ASN A 72 9.30 -9.85 -3.87
C ASN A 72 8.42 -11.05 -3.48
N THR A 73 7.43 -11.34 -4.33
CA THR A 73 6.49 -12.45 -4.12
C THR A 73 7.15 -13.84 -4.11
N GLN A 74 8.25 -14.02 -4.85
CA GLN A 74 8.93 -15.31 -4.95
C GLN A 74 9.73 -15.63 -3.68
N SER A 75 10.53 -14.66 -3.20
CA SER A 75 11.33 -14.82 -1.99
C SER A 75 10.54 -14.52 -0.70
N LYS A 76 9.34 -13.95 -0.82
CA LYS A 76 8.53 -13.46 0.31
C LYS A 76 9.33 -12.51 1.21
N SER A 77 10.09 -11.62 0.60
CA SER A 77 10.95 -10.66 1.30
C SER A 77 10.90 -9.28 0.66
N TRP A 78 11.22 -8.27 1.46
CA TRP A 78 11.42 -6.91 0.96
C TRP A 78 12.81 -6.79 0.32
N SER A 79 12.87 -6.23 -0.87
CA SER A 79 14.10 -5.80 -1.53
C SER A 79 14.15 -4.28 -1.59
N GLU A 80 15.29 -3.69 -1.25
CA GLU A 80 15.50 -2.25 -1.42
C GLU A 80 15.40 -1.86 -2.89
N LEU A 81 14.70 -0.76 -3.17
CA LEU A 81 14.51 -0.22 -4.50
C LEU A 81 15.13 1.16 -4.58
N ASN A 82 16.10 1.35 -5.47
CA ASN A 82 16.69 2.66 -5.71
C ASN A 82 15.61 3.59 -6.32
N PRO A 83 15.39 4.80 -5.77
CA PRO A 83 14.45 5.78 -6.33
C PRO A 83 14.69 6.10 -7.81
N GLU A 84 15.94 6.10 -8.27
CA GLU A 84 16.27 6.30 -9.69
C GLU A 84 15.77 5.14 -10.55
N SER A 85 16.01 3.89 -10.12
CA SER A 85 15.51 2.70 -10.81
C SER A 85 13.98 2.66 -10.86
N PHE A 86 13.30 3.20 -9.85
CA PHE A 86 11.85 3.41 -9.88
C PHE A 86 11.44 4.43 -10.94
N ALA A 87 12.10 5.60 -10.98
CA ALA A 87 11.80 6.65 -11.96
C ALA A 87 11.98 6.18 -13.41
N PHE A 88 12.93 5.27 -13.66
CA PHE A 88 13.17 4.65 -14.98
C PHE A 88 12.37 3.37 -15.24
N GLY A 89 11.55 2.90 -14.29
CA GLY A 89 10.73 1.70 -14.48
C GLY A 89 11.49 0.38 -14.51
N GLN A 90 12.72 0.36 -14.01
CA GLN A 90 13.60 -0.81 -14.06
C GLN A 90 13.24 -1.90 -13.05
N PHE A 91 12.23 -1.67 -12.21
CA PHE A 91 11.82 -2.60 -11.16
C PHE A 91 10.92 -3.74 -11.68
N MET A 92 10.40 -3.65 -12.91
CA MET A 92 9.54 -4.68 -13.49
C MET A 92 9.74 -4.83 -14.99
N THR A 93 9.45 -6.02 -15.51
CA THR A 93 9.52 -6.29 -16.95
C THR A 93 8.28 -5.72 -17.65
N GLY A 94 8.38 -4.48 -18.14
CA GLY A 94 7.34 -3.80 -18.90
C GLY A 94 6.75 -2.58 -18.18
N GLN A 95 5.87 -1.86 -18.88
CA GLN A 95 5.27 -0.63 -18.36
C GLN A 95 4.05 -0.96 -17.46
N PRO A 96 3.96 -0.38 -16.25
CA PRO A 96 2.79 -0.54 -15.39
C PRO A 96 1.53 0.06 -16.05
N LYS A 97 0.41 -0.66 -15.96
CA LYS A 97 -0.89 -0.20 -16.46
C LYS A 97 -1.45 0.87 -15.54
N ILE A 98 -1.48 0.59 -14.24
CA ILE A 98 -2.03 1.48 -13.23
C ILE A 98 -1.05 1.52 -12.05
N ILE A 99 -0.70 2.74 -11.63
CA ILE A 99 -0.02 2.98 -10.34
C ILE A 99 -1.02 3.64 -9.40
N TYR A 100 -1.25 3.01 -8.26
CA TYR A 100 -1.97 3.59 -7.13
C TYR A 100 -0.94 4.20 -6.18
N LEU A 101 -0.94 5.52 -6.07
CA LEU A 101 -0.02 6.24 -5.18
C LEU A 101 -0.80 6.75 -3.97
N ILE A 102 -0.51 6.17 -2.80
CA ILE A 102 -1.21 6.47 -1.55
C ILE A 102 -0.34 7.34 -0.67
N GLY A 103 -0.91 8.42 -0.16
CA GLY A 103 -0.23 9.32 0.78
C GLY A 103 -0.78 10.73 0.73
N LEU A 104 -0.52 11.50 1.78
CA LEU A 104 -0.85 12.92 1.79
C LEU A 104 0.06 13.68 0.82
N PRO A 105 -0.40 14.78 0.21
CA PRO A 105 0.42 15.58 -0.70
C PRO A 105 1.74 16.07 -0.09
N SER A 106 1.77 16.31 1.23
CA SER A 106 2.97 16.71 1.97
C SER A 106 3.97 15.58 2.22
N ASP A 107 3.49 14.34 2.27
CA ASP A 107 4.27 13.18 2.71
C ASP A 107 4.87 12.42 1.52
N VAL A 108 4.30 12.57 0.33
CA VAL A 108 4.72 11.87 -0.89
C VAL A 108 5.93 12.61 -1.50
N PRO A 109 7.11 11.97 -1.57
CA PRO A 109 8.28 12.55 -2.23
C PRO A 109 8.03 12.81 -3.72
N GLN A 110 8.47 13.96 -4.23
CA GLN A 110 8.28 14.35 -5.63
C GLN A 110 8.84 13.31 -6.63
N ILE A 111 9.94 12.62 -6.29
CA ILE A 111 10.49 11.56 -7.14
C ILE A 111 9.50 10.40 -7.36
N LEU A 112 8.61 10.09 -6.40
CA LEU A 112 7.56 9.10 -6.59
C LEU A 112 6.45 9.61 -7.50
N VAL A 113 6.13 10.90 -7.37
CA VAL A 113 5.13 11.60 -8.17
C VAL A 113 5.54 11.60 -9.64
N ASP A 114 6.81 11.93 -9.91
CA ASP A 114 7.40 11.97 -11.24
C ASP A 114 7.58 10.55 -11.78
N GLY A 115 8.14 9.64 -10.98
CA GLY A 115 8.30 8.24 -11.36
C GLY A 115 6.97 7.53 -11.63
N ALA A 116 5.87 7.92 -10.98
CA ALA A 116 4.55 7.34 -11.26
C ALA A 116 4.04 7.69 -12.67
N THR A 117 4.49 8.79 -13.28
CA THR A 117 4.04 9.22 -14.62
C THR A 117 4.37 8.22 -15.73
N GLN A 118 5.28 7.28 -15.46
CA GLN A 118 5.59 6.19 -16.39
C GLN A 118 4.44 5.19 -16.58
N ALA A 119 3.44 5.16 -15.69
CA ALA A 119 2.29 4.28 -15.87
C ALA A 119 1.28 4.84 -16.88
N LYS A 120 0.50 3.97 -17.51
CA LYS A 120 -0.58 4.43 -18.41
C LYS A 120 -1.66 5.24 -17.68
N LYS A 121 -1.91 4.91 -16.41
CA LYS A 121 -2.83 5.61 -15.54
C LYS A 121 -2.23 5.73 -14.15
N VAL A 122 -2.30 6.93 -13.57
CA VAL A 122 -1.89 7.18 -12.18
C VAL A 122 -3.13 7.56 -11.38
N VAL A 123 -3.37 6.85 -10.29
CA VAL A 123 -4.46 7.15 -9.35
C VAL A 123 -3.81 7.61 -8.05
N ARG A 124 -3.91 8.89 -7.74
CA ARG A 124 -3.43 9.45 -6.47
C ARG A 124 -4.56 9.40 -5.45
N ILE A 125 -4.26 8.83 -4.28
CA ILE A 125 -5.22 8.70 -3.19
C ILE A 125 -4.66 9.46 -1.99
N GLU A 126 -5.21 10.65 -1.79
CA GLU A 126 -4.74 11.64 -0.80
C GLU A 126 -5.33 11.40 0.60
N THR A 127 -5.52 10.15 0.98
CA THR A 127 -6.03 9.76 2.29
C THR A 127 -5.16 8.67 2.92
N LEU A 128 -5.06 8.74 4.23
CA LEU A 128 -4.43 7.71 5.07
C LEU A 128 -5.46 6.92 5.87
N ASP A 129 -6.72 7.33 5.83
CA ASP A 129 -7.82 6.59 6.43
C ASP A 129 -8.11 5.36 5.58
N VAL A 130 -8.02 4.18 6.21
CA VAL A 130 -8.12 2.89 5.55
C VAL A 130 -9.52 2.68 4.96
N VAL A 131 -10.57 3.17 5.63
CA VAL A 131 -11.95 3.02 5.14
C VAL A 131 -12.14 3.77 3.83
N ASN A 132 -11.75 5.05 3.81
CA ASN A 132 -11.79 5.86 2.60
C ASN A 132 -10.90 5.29 1.49
N LEU A 133 -9.70 4.81 1.85
CA LEU A 133 -8.78 4.20 0.89
C LEU A 133 -9.39 2.96 0.20
N ILE A 134 -10.01 2.06 0.96
CA ILE A 134 -10.67 0.86 0.40
C ILE A 134 -11.83 1.26 -0.51
N ASN A 135 -12.62 2.27 -0.12
CA ASN A 135 -13.71 2.79 -0.95
C ASN A 135 -13.19 3.36 -2.28
N THR A 136 -12.14 4.18 -2.25
CA THR A 136 -11.51 4.74 -3.47
C THR A 136 -10.91 3.63 -4.34
N LEU A 137 -10.24 2.64 -3.74
CA LEU A 137 -9.71 1.50 -4.49
C LEU A 137 -10.82 0.65 -5.12
N ASN A 138 -11.99 0.54 -4.48
CA ASN A 138 -13.12 -0.19 -5.03
C ASN A 138 -13.67 0.44 -6.31
N GLU A 139 -13.62 1.77 -6.46
CA GLU A 139 -14.07 2.45 -7.69
C GLU A 139 -13.24 2.00 -8.91
N THR A 140 -11.96 1.69 -8.71
CA THR A 140 -11.04 1.28 -9.78
C THR A 140 -10.91 -0.24 -9.91
N LEU A 141 -10.85 -0.96 -8.79
CA LEU A 141 -10.60 -2.41 -8.73
C LEU A 141 -11.89 -3.26 -8.73
N ALA A 142 -13.05 -2.61 -8.57
CA ALA A 142 -14.38 -3.24 -8.53
C ALA A 142 -14.40 -4.51 -7.66
N PHE A 143 -14.25 -4.35 -6.33
CA PHE A 143 -14.16 -5.50 -5.43
C PHE A 143 -15.43 -6.34 -5.48
N SER A 144 -15.22 -7.66 -5.55
CA SER A 144 -16.32 -8.61 -5.48
C SER A 144 -16.90 -8.67 -4.06
N PRO A 145 -18.14 -9.15 -3.89
CA PRO A 145 -18.73 -9.31 -2.56
C PRO A 145 -17.91 -10.23 -1.63
N ARG A 146 -17.17 -11.19 -2.21
CA ARG A 146 -16.29 -12.08 -1.45
C ARG A 146 -15.08 -11.34 -0.88
N GLU A 147 -14.52 -10.41 -1.65
CA GLU A 147 -13.37 -9.61 -1.23
C GLU A 147 -13.76 -8.60 -0.16
N TRP A 148 -14.90 -7.93 -0.33
CA TRP A 148 -15.48 -7.08 0.72
C TRP A 148 -15.65 -7.84 2.04
N LYS A 149 -16.23 -9.05 1.99
CA LYS A 149 -16.40 -9.90 3.17
C LYS A 149 -15.07 -10.31 3.81
N ALA A 150 -13.99 -10.43 3.03
CA ALA A 150 -12.66 -10.75 3.55
C ALA A 150 -12.01 -9.55 4.27
N LEU A 151 -12.21 -8.33 3.77
CA LEU A 151 -11.65 -7.10 4.34
C LEU A 151 -12.43 -6.59 5.57
N GLU A 152 -13.74 -6.84 5.61
CA GLU A 152 -14.66 -6.33 6.63
C GLU A 152 -14.18 -6.52 8.09
N PRO A 153 -13.85 -7.75 8.55
CA PRO A 153 -13.49 -7.99 9.94
C PRO A 153 -12.15 -7.35 10.34
N GLN A 154 -11.20 -7.22 9.41
CA GLN A 154 -9.85 -6.74 9.69
C GLN A 154 -9.81 -5.22 9.86
N TYR A 155 -10.59 -4.51 9.04
CA TYR A 155 -10.57 -3.05 8.97
C TYR A 155 -11.77 -2.39 9.64
N GLY A 156 -12.66 -3.18 10.26
CA GLY A 156 -13.85 -2.66 10.93
C GLY A 156 -14.80 -1.95 9.97
N LEU A 157 -14.81 -2.35 8.69
CA LEU A 157 -15.70 -1.78 7.70
C LEU A 157 -17.12 -2.16 8.11
N LYS A 158 -18.02 -1.18 8.14
CA LYS A 158 -19.45 -1.49 8.26
C LYS A 158 -19.96 -1.62 6.85
N THR A 159 -19.99 -2.85 6.32
CA THR A 159 -20.66 -3.09 5.04
C THR A 159 -22.14 -2.84 5.25
N LYS A 160 -22.62 -1.65 4.90
CA LYS A 160 -24.05 -1.42 4.79
C LYS A 160 -24.50 -2.14 3.52
N ASP A 161 -25.00 -3.36 3.67
CA ASP A 161 -25.62 -4.08 2.56
C ASP A 161 -26.84 -3.28 2.10
N LEU A 162 -26.66 -2.51 1.02
CA LEU A 162 -27.72 -1.71 0.41
C LEU A 162 -28.91 -2.58 -0.03
N ASN A 163 -28.70 -3.89 -0.16
CA ASN A 163 -29.73 -4.86 -0.47
C ASN A 163 -30.26 -5.61 0.77
N GLU A 164 -29.75 -5.35 1.97
CA GLU A 164 -30.24 -5.98 3.20
C GLU A 164 -31.71 -5.66 3.40
N GLU A 165 -32.09 -4.40 3.17
CA GLU A 165 -33.49 -3.97 3.24
C GLU A 165 -34.34 -4.70 2.18
N ARG A 166 -33.84 -4.85 0.96
CA ARG A 166 -34.54 -5.60 -0.10
C ARG A 166 -34.66 -7.09 0.22
N ARG A 167 -33.64 -7.70 0.83
CA ARG A 167 -33.65 -9.11 1.27
C ARG A 167 -34.59 -9.32 2.45
N LYS A 168 -34.59 -8.39 3.42
CA LYS A 168 -35.46 -8.39 4.59
C LYS A 168 -36.94 -8.40 4.20
N TRP A 169 -37.29 -7.68 3.14
CA TRP A 169 -38.67 -7.54 2.69
C TRP A 169 -39.05 -8.43 1.50
N GLY A 170 -38.09 -9.18 0.94
CA GLY A 170 -38.31 -10.06 -0.20
C GLY A 170 -38.90 -9.34 -1.42
N ARG A 171 -39.63 -10.08 -2.27
CA ARG A 171 -40.25 -9.53 -3.49
C ARG A 171 -41.36 -8.51 -3.20
N PHE A 172 -41.94 -8.53 -2.01
CA PHE A 172 -43.15 -7.78 -1.67
C PHE A 172 -42.89 -6.41 -1.05
N GLY A 173 -41.64 -6.10 -0.70
CA GLY A 173 -41.28 -4.82 -0.09
C GLY A 173 -41.82 -4.67 1.33
N PRO A 174 -41.43 -3.60 2.04
CA PRO A 174 -41.84 -3.37 3.42
C PRO A 174 -43.38 -3.26 3.51
N PRO A 175 -44.02 -3.88 4.52
CA PRO A 175 -45.45 -3.71 4.74
C PRO A 175 -45.78 -2.22 4.97
N PRO A 176 -47.00 -1.75 4.65
CA PRO A 176 -47.37 -0.33 4.72
C PRO A 176 -47.08 0.31 6.08
N SER A 177 -47.15 -0.48 7.16
CA SER A 177 -46.87 -0.06 8.54
C SER A 177 -45.38 0.20 8.84
N ALA A 178 -44.46 -0.37 8.04
CA ALA A 178 -43.02 -0.24 8.22
C ALA A 178 -42.39 0.85 7.34
N ARG A 179 -43.17 1.51 6.46
CA ARG A 179 -42.74 2.76 5.84
C ARG A 179 -42.61 3.76 6.98
N LYS A 180 -41.38 4.01 7.46
CA LYS A 180 -41.09 5.20 8.26
C LYS A 180 -41.74 6.34 7.51
N ALA A 181 -42.70 7.01 8.17
CA ALA A 181 -43.20 8.27 7.69
C ALA A 181 -41.94 9.06 7.36
N ILE A 182 -41.75 9.34 6.08
CA ILE A 182 -40.80 10.36 5.66
C ILE A 182 -41.39 11.57 6.37
N THR A 183 -40.90 11.86 7.57
CA THR A 183 -41.09 13.14 8.20
C THR A 183 -40.55 14.06 7.14
N GLN A 184 -41.46 14.64 6.38
CA GLN A 184 -41.17 15.77 5.54
C GLN A 184 -40.62 16.75 6.55
N GLU A 185 -39.29 16.81 6.68
CA GLU A 185 -38.67 17.94 7.33
C GLU A 185 -39.34 19.13 6.66
N PRO A 186 -40.03 19.99 7.44
CA PRO A 186 -40.78 21.08 6.88
C PRO A 186 -39.79 21.76 5.94
N MET A 187 -40.19 21.87 4.67
CA MET A 187 -39.48 22.65 3.69
C MET A 187 -39.45 24.05 4.27
N THR A 188 -38.42 24.33 5.08
CA THR A 188 -38.07 25.66 5.53
C THR A 188 -37.83 26.34 4.23
N SER A 189 -38.81 27.17 3.90
CA SER A 189 -38.88 27.95 2.69
C SER A 189 -37.55 28.65 2.61
N THR A 190 -36.66 28.14 1.76
CA THR A 190 -35.55 28.96 1.29
C THR A 190 -36.28 30.02 0.49
N GLU A 191 -36.49 31.14 1.17
CA GLU A 191 -36.80 32.43 0.60
C GLU A 191 -35.89 32.56 -0.61
N VAL A 192 -36.51 32.38 -1.77
CA VAL A 192 -35.88 32.66 -3.05
C VAL A 192 -35.70 34.17 -3.01
N ASP A 193 -34.52 34.62 -2.63
CA ASP A 193 -34.09 35.98 -2.90
C ASP A 193 -34.05 36.10 -4.42
N VAL A 194 -35.16 36.61 -4.96
CA VAL A 194 -35.31 37.02 -6.33
C VAL A 194 -34.25 38.11 -6.52
N ILE A 195 -33.15 37.74 -7.16
CA ILE A 195 -32.19 38.72 -7.68
C ILE A 195 -32.97 39.55 -8.69
N ASN A 196 -33.39 40.73 -8.22
CA ASN A 196 -34.04 41.76 -9.00
C ASN A 196 -32.99 42.31 -9.97
N VAL A 197 -32.98 41.82 -11.20
CA VAL A 197 -32.14 42.32 -12.29
C VAL A 197 -32.85 43.50 -12.93
N ASP A 198 -33.02 44.59 -12.17
CA ASP A 198 -33.48 45.86 -12.71
C ASP A 198 -32.83 47.02 -11.95
N GLY A 199 -31.87 47.67 -12.62
CA GLY A 199 -31.59 49.08 -12.41
C GLY A 199 -30.60 49.46 -11.31
N VAL A 200 -29.30 49.35 -11.57
CA VAL A 200 -28.27 50.31 -11.09
C VAL A 200 -27.19 50.35 -12.19
N GLY A 201 -27.13 51.37 -13.05
CA GLY A 201 -26.62 52.68 -12.67
C GLY A 201 -25.10 52.66 -12.75
N LEU A 202 -24.55 52.83 -13.96
CA LEU A 202 -23.14 53.10 -14.18
C LEU A 202 -22.75 54.39 -13.42
N GLN A 203 -22.13 54.26 -12.26
CA GLN A 203 -21.31 55.30 -11.67
C GLN A 203 -19.84 54.86 -11.73
N PRO A 204 -18.97 55.60 -12.44
CA PRO A 204 -17.53 55.36 -12.37
C PRO A 204 -17.03 55.81 -11.00
N ALA A 205 -16.79 54.84 -10.11
CA ALA A 205 -16.08 55.11 -8.87
C ALA A 205 -14.62 55.47 -9.21
N THR A 206 -14.31 56.76 -9.08
CA THR A 206 -12.95 57.27 -9.01
C THR A 206 -12.28 56.64 -7.81
N VAL A 207 -11.44 55.63 -8.04
CA VAL A 207 -10.60 55.05 -7.00
C VAL A 207 -9.50 56.07 -6.71
N GLU A 208 -9.63 56.74 -5.58
CA GLU A 208 -8.58 57.53 -4.95
C GLU A 208 -7.39 56.62 -4.66
N VAL A 209 -6.41 56.67 -5.55
CA VAL A 209 -5.13 55.98 -5.41
C VAL A 209 -4.40 56.61 -4.22
N ALA A 210 -4.44 55.92 -3.08
CA ALA A 210 -3.58 56.25 -1.95
C ALA A 210 -2.11 56.27 -2.43
N PRO A 211 -1.33 57.30 -2.09
CA PRO A 211 0.07 57.38 -2.48
C PRO A 211 0.82 56.19 -1.87
N VAL A 212 1.23 55.28 -2.76
CA VAL A 212 2.16 54.20 -2.45
C VAL A 212 3.42 54.85 -1.87
N ALA A 213 3.70 54.59 -0.59
CA ALA A 213 4.94 55.01 0.02
C ALA A 213 6.10 54.46 -0.82
N PRO A 214 7.13 55.28 -1.13
CA PRO A 214 8.27 54.82 -1.90
C PRO A 214 8.89 53.62 -1.18
N VAL A 215 8.86 52.49 -1.87
CA VAL A 215 9.59 51.29 -1.48
C VAL A 215 11.05 51.70 -1.41
N LEU A 216 11.59 51.79 -0.19
CA LEU A 216 13.01 51.88 0.02
C LEU A 216 13.62 50.62 -0.57
N GLU A 217 14.27 50.81 -1.71
CA GLU A 217 15.11 49.87 -2.39
C GLU A 217 16.22 49.48 -1.39
N THR A 218 16.00 48.38 -0.67
CA THR A 218 17.04 47.75 0.13
C THR A 218 18.08 47.26 -0.85
N VAL A 219 19.09 48.09 -1.09
CA VAL A 219 20.35 47.74 -1.72
C VAL A 219 20.94 46.60 -0.88
N VAL A 220 20.64 45.37 -1.30
CA VAL A 220 21.31 44.19 -0.79
C VAL A 220 22.75 44.31 -1.26
N ALA A 221 23.63 44.64 -0.32
CA ALA A 221 25.06 44.69 -0.53
C ALA A 221 25.54 43.40 -1.21
N PRO A 222 26.50 43.47 -2.15
CA PRO A 222 27.08 42.29 -2.75
C PRO A 222 27.68 41.43 -1.64
N VAL A 223 27.08 40.26 -1.42
CA VAL A 223 27.69 39.21 -0.62
C VAL A 223 28.98 38.84 -1.33
N VAL A 224 30.09 39.29 -0.73
CA VAL A 224 31.44 38.89 -1.09
C VAL A 224 31.47 37.37 -1.04
N GLU A 225 31.49 36.78 -2.23
CA GLU A 225 31.83 35.39 -2.46
C GLU A 225 33.22 35.16 -1.87
N LYS A 226 33.24 34.59 -0.66
CA LYS A 226 34.46 34.18 0.00
C LYS A 226 35.02 33.02 -0.82
N VAL A 227 35.92 33.37 -1.74
CA VAL A 227 36.83 32.47 -2.43
C VAL A 227 37.31 31.41 -1.43
N PRO A 228 37.01 30.12 -1.63
CA PRO A 228 37.59 29.08 -0.79
C PRO A 228 39.11 29.11 -0.96
N GLU A 229 39.81 29.23 0.16
CA GLU A 229 41.26 29.10 0.22
C GLU A 229 41.68 27.78 -0.45
N PRO A 230 42.73 27.79 -1.29
CA PRO A 230 43.28 26.57 -1.84
C PRO A 230 43.81 25.71 -0.69
N VAL A 231 43.16 24.57 -0.46
CA VAL A 231 43.67 23.54 0.43
C VAL A 231 45.03 23.10 -0.12
N PRO A 232 46.10 23.10 0.69
CA PRO A 232 47.42 22.70 0.23
C PRO A 232 47.39 21.24 -0.23
N LEU A 233 47.82 21.02 -1.48
CA LEU A 233 48.30 19.75 -2.00
C LEU A 233 49.37 19.22 -1.05
N LEU A 234 49.01 18.24 -0.22
CA LEU A 234 50.00 17.40 0.41
C LEU A 234 50.52 16.43 -0.65
N ASP A 235 51.67 16.81 -1.20
CA ASP A 235 52.61 15.92 -1.83
C ASP A 235 52.85 14.70 -0.93
N THR A 236 52.45 13.53 -1.42
CA THR A 236 53.04 12.26 -0.96
C THR A 236 53.41 11.48 -2.21
N ALA A 237 54.51 11.93 -2.80
CA ALA A 237 55.29 11.18 -3.76
C ALA A 237 56.55 10.66 -3.05
N ALA A 238 56.60 9.35 -2.81
CA ALA A 238 57.82 8.52 -2.72
C ALA A 238 57.34 7.07 -2.60
N SER A 239 57.28 6.33 -3.71
CA SER A 239 58.39 5.51 -4.23
C SER A 239 58.59 4.22 -3.43
N GLU A 240 58.14 3.09 -3.99
CA GLU A 240 58.94 1.85 -4.10
C GLU A 240 58.22 0.92 -5.11
N ALA A 241 58.64 0.89 -6.39
CA ALA A 241 59.51 -0.15 -6.95
C ALA A 241 59.01 -1.58 -6.66
N LEU A 242 58.16 -2.17 -7.51
CA LEU A 242 58.53 -3.02 -8.64
C LEU A 242 59.41 -4.25 -8.27
N ALA A 243 58.76 -5.38 -7.99
CA ALA A 243 59.26 -6.75 -8.26
C ALA A 243 58.13 -7.80 -8.06
N PRO A 244 58.24 -9.00 -8.67
CA PRO A 244 57.11 -9.74 -9.24
C PRO A 244 56.73 -11.04 -8.49
N ASP A 245 55.55 -11.56 -8.87
CA ASP A 245 55.20 -12.99 -8.94
C ASP A 245 55.29 -13.83 -7.66
N GLU A 246 54.16 -14.00 -6.97
CA GLU A 246 53.89 -15.24 -6.20
C GLU A 246 52.37 -15.46 -6.07
N PRO A 247 51.81 -16.60 -6.51
CA PRO A 247 50.40 -16.93 -6.32
C PRO A 247 50.14 -17.28 -4.84
N PRO A 248 49.16 -16.67 -4.15
CA PRO A 248 48.80 -17.12 -2.82
C PRO A 248 48.16 -18.50 -2.90
N ALA A 249 48.85 -19.45 -2.26
CA ALA A 249 48.42 -20.81 -2.02
C ALA A 249 46.96 -20.87 -1.54
N THR A 250 46.20 -21.74 -2.21
CA THR A 250 44.94 -22.28 -1.73
C THR A 250 45.12 -22.84 -0.32
N PRO A 251 44.36 -22.41 0.70
CA PRO A 251 44.28 -23.16 1.93
C PRO A 251 43.53 -24.47 1.65
N SER A 252 44.28 -25.57 1.51
CA SER A 252 43.76 -26.93 1.69
C SER A 252 43.20 -27.05 3.10
N ILE A 253 41.89 -26.88 3.24
CA ILE A 253 41.17 -27.24 4.46
C ILE A 253 41.10 -28.77 4.49
N ALA A 254 41.85 -29.34 5.43
CA ALA A 254 41.78 -30.76 5.74
C ALA A 254 40.36 -31.12 6.21
N VAL A 255 39.69 -31.95 5.43
CA VAL A 255 38.50 -32.69 5.83
C VAL A 255 38.92 -33.64 6.95
N GLN A 256 38.68 -33.26 8.20
CA GLN A 256 38.58 -34.22 9.29
C GLN A 256 37.17 -34.81 9.28
N GLU A 257 37.03 -36.02 8.74
CA GLU A 257 35.92 -36.91 9.07
C GLU A 257 36.03 -37.28 10.56
N LYS A 258 35.42 -36.44 11.41
CA LYS A 258 35.15 -36.81 12.80
C LYS A 258 33.69 -37.23 12.86
N GLY A 259 33.46 -38.54 12.93
CA GLY A 259 32.15 -39.13 13.16
C GLY A 259 31.43 -38.43 14.31
N GLY A 260 30.34 -37.75 13.95
CA GLY A 260 29.38 -37.18 14.88
C GLY A 260 28.22 -38.16 15.07
N PRO A 261 27.65 -38.25 16.29
CA PRO A 261 26.71 -39.29 16.69
C PRO A 261 25.33 -39.12 16.06
N ASP A 262 24.64 -40.25 15.91
CA ASP A 262 23.26 -40.42 15.45
C ASP A 262 22.29 -39.32 15.94
N PRO A 263 21.52 -38.69 15.05
CA PRO A 263 20.38 -37.86 15.41
C PRO A 263 19.12 -38.73 15.61
N ASP A 264 19.22 -39.79 16.42
CA ASP A 264 18.07 -40.54 16.90
C ASP A 264 17.81 -40.19 18.38
N GLY A 265 16.68 -39.53 18.63
CA GLY A 265 16.11 -39.43 19.98
C GLY A 265 15.99 -38.03 20.55
N LEU A 266 15.24 -37.14 19.91
CA LEU A 266 14.53 -36.10 20.65
C LEU A 266 13.16 -36.67 21.08
N PRO A 267 12.86 -36.76 22.39
CA PRO A 267 11.57 -37.23 22.85
C PRO A 267 10.49 -36.20 22.49
N THR A 268 9.59 -36.59 21.59
CA THR A 268 8.32 -35.90 21.34
C THR A 268 7.51 -35.90 22.65
N PRO A 269 7.10 -34.74 23.19
CA PRO A 269 6.19 -34.72 24.32
C PRO A 269 4.82 -35.30 23.89
N PRO A 270 4.15 -36.10 24.74
CA PRO A 270 2.85 -36.66 24.42
C PRO A 270 1.80 -35.55 24.28
N ILE A 271 1.14 -35.52 23.12
CA ILE A 271 0.02 -34.63 22.76
C ILE A 271 -1.26 -35.15 23.44
N SER A 272 -1.29 -35.11 24.78
CA SER A 272 -2.46 -35.57 25.55
C SER A 272 -2.94 -34.57 26.61
N GLU A 273 -2.39 -33.36 26.68
CA GLU A 273 -2.66 -32.45 27.82
C GLU A 273 -3.16 -31.05 27.44
N LEU A 274 -3.80 -30.89 26.28
CA LEU A 274 -4.56 -29.69 25.94
C LEU A 274 -6.05 -30.03 25.81
N LEU A 275 -6.64 -30.51 26.90
CA LEU A 275 -8.09 -30.47 27.08
C LEU A 275 -8.49 -29.06 27.52
N PRO A 276 -9.54 -28.47 26.94
CA PRO A 276 -10.07 -27.19 27.40
C PRO A 276 -10.64 -27.37 28.81
N MET A 277 -10.15 -26.56 29.76
CA MET A 277 -10.81 -26.39 31.06
C MET A 277 -12.26 -25.94 30.82
N SER A 278 -13.20 -26.74 31.30
CA SER A 278 -14.62 -26.42 31.38
C SER A 278 -14.81 -25.14 32.19
N LEU A 279 -15.53 -24.16 31.62
CA LEU A 279 -16.03 -23.00 32.37
C LEU A 279 -16.97 -23.46 33.50
N PRO A 280 -16.91 -22.85 34.70
CA PRO A 280 -17.91 -23.08 35.72
C PRO A 280 -19.26 -22.47 35.30
N GLU A 281 -20.32 -23.27 35.42
CA GLU A 281 -21.71 -22.81 35.34
C GLU A 281 -22.03 -21.97 36.58
N ASP A 282 -22.33 -20.69 36.37
CA ASP A 282 -22.88 -19.81 37.39
C ASP A 282 -24.35 -20.18 37.68
N LYS A 283 -24.67 -20.20 38.98
CA LYS A 283 -26.00 -20.36 39.57
C LYS A 283 -26.77 -19.04 39.63
#